data_AF-A0A0C1ZIH2-F1
#
_entry.id   AF-A0A0C1ZIH2-F1
#
_cell.length_a   1.000
_cell.length_b   1.000
_cell.length_c   1.000
_cell.angle_alpha   90.00
_cell.angle_beta   90.00
_cell.angle_gamma   90.00
#
_symmetry.space_group_name_H-M   'P 1'
#
loop_
_entity.id
_entity.type
_entity.pdbx_description
1 polymer ?
#
loop_
_entity_poly.entity_id
_entity_poly.type
_entity_poly.pdbx_seq_one_letter_code
_entity_poly.pdbx_strand_id
1 'polypeptide(L)'
;MDFDLNEDQQLLAKTVADFCKTRSPVSRFRELRDAEGIGWDPASWQQMGELGWLGVPFPEAAGGLDGSFIEAAVILEQLGKNLVPEPYLASVVLGGYALALAGDEDQQQRWLAPMLEGETSLALAWAEAGARFDPTRVSCTATPAAGGFSLTGAKRFVLNGHAADQLIVSATTPEGLALFVVNADAPGLTRTTLGLIDGHRGAHLRFENVALEPNQLLGAAPAANVLTRVLDYGAAGAVAEGLGVATAMLDMTTGYLGTREQFGLKIGSFQALQHRAVDMFIEVALLRSMSLEAMVRADEDGPERAAAVSAAKHQLGIGGQFVSRQSVQLHGGIGVTDEHDIGLYFKRLQALSTICGDATHHAQRYAACLRSQSS
;
A
#
# COMPACT_ATOMS: atom_id res chain seq x y z
N MET A 1 -22.00 -7.96 13.40
CA MET A 1 -21.05 -7.11 12.66
C MET A 1 -21.72 -6.84 11.33
N ASP A 2 -22.04 -5.58 11.05
CA ASP A 2 -22.56 -5.16 9.76
C ASP A 2 -21.35 -4.94 8.85
N PHE A 3 -21.35 -5.55 7.67
CA PHE A 3 -20.24 -5.48 6.70
C PHE A 3 -20.56 -4.56 5.53
N ASP A 4 -21.76 -3.96 5.52
CA ASP A 4 -22.16 -3.02 4.49
C ASP A 4 -21.55 -1.64 4.75
N LEU A 5 -21.09 -1.00 3.67
CA LEU A 5 -20.63 0.38 3.73
C LEU A 5 -21.81 1.30 4.05
N ASN A 6 -21.59 2.29 4.93
CA ASN A 6 -22.58 3.32 5.19
C ASN A 6 -22.76 4.27 3.99
N GLU A 7 -23.76 5.15 4.03
CA GLU A 7 -24.07 6.06 2.91
C GLU A 7 -22.88 6.96 2.52
N ASP A 8 -22.13 7.45 3.50
CA ASP A 8 -20.96 8.32 3.27
C ASP A 8 -19.81 7.56 2.61
N GLN A 9 -19.54 6.33 3.06
CA GLN A 9 -18.54 5.43 2.48
C GLN A 9 -18.92 5.01 1.05
N GLN A 10 -20.20 4.76 0.78
CA GLN A 10 -20.69 4.48 -0.58
C GLN A 10 -20.53 5.70 -1.50
N LEU A 11 -20.83 6.91 -0.99
CA LEU A 11 -20.64 8.16 -1.72
C LEU A 11 -19.16 8.43 -2.01
N LEU A 12 -18.28 8.20 -1.03
CA LEU A 12 -16.83 8.28 -1.19
C LEU A 12 -16.35 7.32 -2.28
N ALA A 13 -16.73 6.04 -2.18
CA ALA A 13 -16.38 5.02 -3.19
C ALA A 13 -16.80 5.45 -4.60
N LYS A 14 -18.02 5.97 -4.75
CA LYS A 14 -18.52 6.45 -6.04
C LYS A 14 -17.72 7.63 -6.57
N THR A 15 -17.44 8.61 -5.72
CA THR A 15 -16.72 9.83 -6.10
C THR A 15 -15.28 9.52 -6.53
N VAL A 16 -14.59 8.64 -5.79
CA VAL A 16 -13.25 8.18 -6.15
C VAL A 16 -13.30 7.39 -7.46
N ALA A 17 -14.27 6.49 -7.64
CA ALA A 17 -14.39 5.71 -8.87
C ALA A 17 -14.62 6.59 -10.11
N ASP A 18 -15.47 7.61 -10.01
CA ASP A 18 -15.77 8.54 -11.11
C ASP A 18 -14.56 9.42 -11.45
N PHE A 19 -13.80 9.86 -10.44
CA PHE A 19 -12.53 10.53 -10.64
C PHE A 19 -11.51 9.62 -11.34
N CYS A 20 -11.30 8.39 -10.86
CA CYS A 20 -10.35 7.46 -11.45
C CYS A 20 -10.65 7.21 -12.93
N LYS A 21 -11.92 7.01 -13.29
CA LYS A 21 -12.34 6.83 -14.69
C LYS A 21 -12.03 8.04 -15.56
N THR A 22 -12.20 9.25 -15.03
CA THR A 22 -12.11 10.49 -15.81
C THR A 22 -10.69 11.05 -15.86
N ARG A 23 -9.97 11.00 -14.73
CA ARG A 23 -8.69 11.68 -14.51
C ARG A 23 -7.49 10.73 -14.49
N SER A 24 -7.69 9.45 -14.13
CA SER A 24 -6.62 8.46 -14.13
C SER A 24 -7.01 7.14 -14.80
N PRO A 25 -7.37 7.15 -16.09
CA PRO A 25 -7.57 5.93 -16.85
C PRO A 25 -6.25 5.13 -16.95
N VAL A 26 -6.34 3.82 -17.22
CA VAL A 26 -5.17 2.93 -17.32
C VAL A 26 -4.16 3.38 -18.39
N SER A 27 -4.60 4.08 -19.44
CA SER A 27 -3.70 4.69 -20.43
C SER A 27 -2.73 5.70 -19.81
N ARG A 28 -3.19 6.50 -18.84
CA ARG A 28 -2.35 7.45 -18.11
C ARG A 28 -1.28 6.73 -17.28
N PHE A 29 -1.64 5.61 -16.66
CA PHE A 29 -0.67 4.77 -15.95
C PHE A 29 0.44 4.27 -16.90
N ARG A 30 0.09 3.83 -18.11
CA ARG A 30 1.07 3.41 -19.13
C ARG A 30 2.00 4.56 -19.54
N GLU A 31 1.44 5.73 -19.80
CA GLU A 31 2.21 6.93 -20.14
C GLU A 31 3.22 7.27 -19.04
N LEU A 32 2.80 7.29 -17.77
CA LEU A 32 3.67 7.60 -16.63
C LEU A 32 4.71 6.52 -16.34
N ARG A 33 4.37 5.25 -16.57
CA ARG A 33 5.30 4.11 -16.47
C ARG A 33 6.45 4.25 -17.47
N ASP A 34 6.11 4.60 -18.71
CA ASP A 34 7.07 4.64 -19.83
C ASP A 34 7.83 5.98 -19.92
N ALA A 35 7.28 7.05 -19.34
CA ALA A 35 7.92 8.36 -19.29
C ALA A 35 9.14 8.39 -18.35
N GLU A 36 10.04 9.33 -18.64
CA GLU A 36 11.04 9.79 -17.67
C GLU A 36 10.35 10.67 -16.61
N GLY A 37 10.55 10.37 -15.33
CA GLY A 37 9.91 11.12 -14.25
C GLY A 37 9.78 10.33 -12.95
N ILE A 38 8.94 10.81 -12.05
CA ILE A 38 8.71 10.20 -10.73
C ILE A 38 7.68 9.05 -10.76
N GLY A 39 7.03 8.82 -11.91
CA GLY A 39 6.09 7.70 -12.11
C GLY A 39 4.67 7.97 -11.61
N TRP A 40 4.37 9.20 -11.17
CA TRP A 40 3.06 9.73 -10.79
C TRP A 40 3.06 11.25 -11.02
N ASP A 41 1.91 11.91 -10.90
CA ASP A 41 1.76 13.34 -11.18
C ASP A 41 1.47 14.15 -9.90
N PRO A 42 2.34 15.12 -9.53
CA PRO A 42 2.11 16.01 -8.41
C PRO A 42 0.78 16.78 -8.48
N ALA A 43 0.31 17.18 -9.66
CA ALA A 43 -0.96 17.89 -9.78
C ALA A 43 -2.16 16.99 -9.44
N SER A 44 -2.10 15.73 -9.86
CA SER A 44 -3.13 14.74 -9.52
C SER A 44 -3.10 14.39 -8.02
N TRP A 45 -1.91 14.32 -7.41
CA TRP A 45 -1.74 14.14 -5.97
C TRP A 45 -2.32 15.31 -5.16
N GLN A 46 -2.00 16.55 -5.55
CA GLN A 46 -2.55 17.75 -4.95
C GLN A 46 -4.08 17.77 -5.04
N GLN A 47 -4.64 17.41 -6.20
CA GLN A 47 -6.09 17.31 -6.36
C GLN A 47 -6.73 16.27 -5.43
N MET A 48 -6.07 15.15 -5.13
CA MET A 48 -6.56 14.20 -4.12
C MET A 48 -6.58 14.81 -2.71
N GLY A 49 -5.61 15.68 -2.39
CA GLY A 49 -5.59 16.48 -1.16
C GLY A 49 -6.73 17.48 -1.10
N GLU A 50 -6.94 18.26 -2.16
CA GLU A 50 -8.05 19.24 -2.28
C GLU A 50 -9.44 18.60 -2.15
N LEU A 51 -9.58 17.35 -2.60
CA LEU A 51 -10.81 16.54 -2.44
C LEU A 51 -10.95 15.93 -1.03
N GLY A 52 -9.97 16.16 -0.16
CA GLY A 52 -9.93 15.70 1.23
C GLY A 52 -9.45 14.27 1.42
N TRP A 53 -9.20 13.50 0.35
CA TRP A 53 -9.00 12.06 0.43
C TRP A 53 -7.75 11.65 1.21
N LEU A 54 -6.70 12.47 1.16
CA LEU A 54 -5.47 12.22 1.89
C LEU A 54 -5.66 12.47 3.40
N GLY A 55 -6.60 13.34 3.78
CA GLY A 55 -6.95 13.69 5.15
C GLY A 55 -8.01 12.81 5.80
N VAL A 56 -8.89 12.17 5.01
CA VAL A 56 -10.02 11.37 5.53
C VAL A 56 -9.62 10.42 6.66
N PRO A 57 -8.56 9.59 6.55
CA PRO A 57 -8.29 8.55 7.55
C PRO A 57 -7.66 9.03 8.86
N PHE A 58 -7.47 10.34 9.02
CA PHE A 58 -6.78 10.94 10.16
C PHE A 58 -7.74 11.74 11.04
N PRO A 59 -7.46 11.86 12.34
CA PRO A 59 -8.28 12.66 13.24
C PRO A 59 -8.16 14.16 12.94
N GLU A 60 -9.21 14.93 13.25
CA GLU A 60 -9.21 16.40 13.12
C GLU A 60 -8.06 17.06 13.88
N ALA A 61 -7.69 16.51 15.05
CA ALA A 61 -6.55 16.98 15.84
C ALA A 61 -5.20 16.90 15.10
N ALA A 62 -5.10 16.05 14.08
CA ALA A 62 -3.94 15.90 13.21
C ALA A 62 -4.12 16.62 11.85
N GLY A 63 -5.19 17.42 11.69
CA GLY A 63 -5.58 18.08 10.44
C GLY A 63 -6.38 17.20 9.48
N GLY A 64 -6.87 16.04 9.94
CA GLY A 64 -7.69 15.12 9.14
C GLY A 64 -9.19 15.40 9.19
N LEU A 65 -10.00 14.40 8.82
CA LEU A 65 -11.47 14.50 8.74
C LEU A 65 -12.19 13.44 9.59
N ASP A 66 -11.56 12.96 10.67
CA ASP A 66 -12.11 12.01 11.65
C ASP A 66 -12.66 10.69 11.04
N GLY A 67 -12.14 10.30 9.88
CA GLY A 67 -12.40 8.99 9.31
C GLY A 67 -11.58 7.89 9.98
N SER A 68 -11.90 6.66 9.58
CA SER A 68 -11.25 5.43 10.03
C SER A 68 -10.40 4.83 8.91
N PHE A 69 -9.77 3.70 9.18
CA PHE A 69 -9.08 2.94 8.14
C PHE A 69 -10.04 2.42 7.07
N ILE A 70 -11.34 2.30 7.36
CA ILE A 70 -12.35 1.86 6.38
C ILE A 70 -12.37 2.81 5.18
N GLU A 71 -12.35 4.12 5.41
CA GLU A 71 -12.36 5.11 4.34
C GLU A 71 -11.08 5.04 3.49
N ALA A 72 -9.91 4.82 4.13
CA ALA A 72 -8.66 4.57 3.41
C ALA A 72 -8.75 3.32 2.52
N ALA A 73 -9.32 2.24 3.04
CA ALA A 73 -9.51 0.99 2.30
C ALA A 73 -10.48 1.16 1.12
N VAL A 74 -11.57 1.91 1.31
CA VAL A 74 -12.54 2.24 0.23
C VAL A 74 -11.86 3.00 -0.90
N ILE A 75 -11.04 4.01 -0.57
CA ILE A 75 -10.24 4.76 -1.55
C ILE A 75 -9.30 3.81 -2.28
N LEU A 76 -8.49 3.03 -1.56
CA LEU A 76 -7.52 2.09 -2.13
C LEU A 76 -8.17 1.05 -3.05
N GLU A 77 -9.36 0.52 -2.73
CA GLU A 77 -10.09 -0.39 -3.62
C GLU A 77 -10.38 0.28 -4.97
N GLN A 78 -10.83 1.53 -4.98
CA GLN A 78 -11.10 2.24 -6.24
C GLN A 78 -9.82 2.63 -6.98
N LEU A 79 -8.74 3.00 -6.27
CA LEU A 79 -7.44 3.26 -6.88
C LEU A 79 -6.90 1.99 -7.58
N GLY A 80 -7.03 0.84 -6.93
CA GLY A 80 -6.61 -0.46 -7.45
C GLY A 80 -7.37 -0.90 -8.71
N LYS A 81 -8.67 -0.58 -8.81
CA LYS A 81 -9.48 -0.86 -10.02
C LYS A 81 -8.96 -0.14 -11.27
N ASN A 82 -8.28 0.99 -11.10
CA ASN A 82 -7.82 1.84 -12.20
C ASN A 82 -6.29 1.93 -12.32
N LEU A 83 -5.53 1.24 -11.47
CA LEU A 83 -4.06 1.32 -11.39
C LEU A 83 -3.57 2.76 -11.21
N VAL A 84 -4.21 3.51 -10.31
CA VAL A 84 -3.81 4.89 -10.01
C VAL A 84 -2.38 4.89 -9.45
N PRO A 85 -1.42 5.59 -10.09
CA PRO A 85 -0.01 5.53 -9.71
C PRO A 85 0.38 6.37 -8.49
N GLU A 86 -0.48 7.31 -8.10
CA GLU A 86 -0.24 8.19 -6.97
C GLU A 86 0.02 7.42 -5.66
N PRO A 87 0.97 7.87 -4.81
CA PRO A 87 1.58 7.05 -3.77
C PRO A 87 0.71 6.90 -2.50
N TYR A 88 -0.62 6.73 -2.61
CA TYR A 88 -1.53 6.69 -1.46
C TYR A 88 -1.12 5.65 -0.40
N LEU A 89 -0.84 4.41 -0.81
CA LEU A 89 -0.37 3.37 0.11
C LEU A 89 0.97 3.72 0.78
N ALA A 90 1.90 4.34 0.04
CA ALA A 90 3.22 4.67 0.56
C ALA A 90 3.23 5.92 1.45
N SER A 91 2.45 6.94 1.08
CA SER A 91 2.46 8.26 1.69
C SER A 91 1.39 8.41 2.76
N VAL A 92 0.13 8.06 2.49
CA VAL A 92 -0.95 8.15 3.49
C VAL A 92 -0.85 6.99 4.47
N VAL A 93 -0.87 5.76 3.96
CA VAL A 93 -0.99 4.59 4.84
C VAL A 93 0.32 4.29 5.58
N LEU A 94 1.46 4.26 4.90
CA LEU A 94 2.73 3.93 5.55
C LEU A 94 3.38 5.16 6.20
N GLY A 95 3.54 6.26 5.47
CA GLY A 95 4.17 7.47 5.99
C GLY A 95 3.28 8.25 6.97
N GLY A 96 2.05 8.53 6.57
CA GLY A 96 1.10 9.37 7.29
C GLY A 96 0.69 8.77 8.63
N TYR A 97 0.27 7.50 8.67
CA TYR A 97 -0.02 6.84 9.96
C TYR A 97 1.21 6.73 10.85
N ALA A 98 2.42 6.51 10.31
CA ALA A 98 3.62 6.50 11.13
C ALA A 98 3.85 7.85 11.82
N LEU A 99 3.65 8.93 11.08
CA LEU A 99 3.80 10.29 11.60
C LEU A 99 2.66 10.68 12.56
N ALA A 100 1.41 10.33 12.25
CA ALA A 100 0.27 10.58 13.12
C ALA A 100 0.37 9.83 14.46
N LEU A 101 0.96 8.63 14.47
CA LEU A 101 1.11 7.81 15.68
C LEU A 101 2.37 8.14 16.49
N ALA A 102 3.46 8.56 15.84
CA ALA A 102 4.76 8.76 16.51
C ALA A 102 5.17 10.23 16.66
N GLY A 103 4.57 11.14 15.89
CA GLY A 103 4.89 12.56 15.93
C GLY A 103 4.08 13.32 16.97
N ASP A 104 4.70 14.34 17.57
CA ASP A 104 3.99 15.34 18.36
C ASP A 104 3.23 16.34 17.47
N GLU A 105 2.49 17.26 18.09
CA GLU A 105 1.66 18.26 17.40
C GLU A 105 2.46 19.13 16.42
N ASP A 106 3.66 19.59 16.83
CA ASP A 106 4.54 20.41 15.99
C ASP A 106 5.04 19.61 14.77
N GLN A 107 5.40 18.35 14.98
CA GLN A 107 5.85 17.45 13.93
C GLN A 107 4.72 17.08 12.95
N GLN A 108 3.51 16.87 13.45
CA GLN A 108 2.32 16.63 12.61
C GLN A 108 1.98 17.87 11.79
N GLN A 109 1.96 19.06 12.40
CA GLN A 109 1.73 20.31 11.66
C GLN A 109 2.81 20.57 10.61
N ARG A 110 4.07 20.21 10.89
CA ARG A 110 5.20 20.44 9.99
C ARG A 110 5.25 19.48 8.80
N TRP A 111 4.89 18.21 8.99
CA TRP A 111 5.12 17.16 7.98
C TRP A 111 3.88 16.37 7.58
N LEU A 112 2.87 16.26 8.45
CA LEU A 112 1.63 15.56 8.12
C LEU A 112 0.70 16.50 7.36
N ALA A 113 0.45 17.70 7.89
CA ALA A 113 -0.50 18.65 7.28
C ALA A 113 -0.19 18.95 5.80
N PRO A 114 1.07 19.23 5.38
CA PRO A 114 1.37 19.42 3.95
C PRO A 114 1.14 18.16 3.09
N MET A 115 1.20 16.96 3.67
CA MET A 115 0.84 15.73 2.96
C MET A 115 -0.67 15.60 2.79
N LEU A 116 -1.45 15.99 3.80
CA LEU A 116 -2.92 15.97 3.74
C LEU A 116 -3.46 16.90 2.66
N GLU A 117 -2.82 18.06 2.47
CA GLU A 117 -3.14 19.02 1.39
C GLU A 117 -2.60 18.58 0.02
N GLY A 118 -1.84 17.48 -0.05
CA GLY A 118 -1.23 16.98 -1.29
C GLY A 118 -0.09 17.84 -1.81
N GLU A 119 0.50 18.71 -0.97
CA GLU A 119 1.67 19.53 -1.32
C GLU A 119 2.97 18.73 -1.24
N THR A 120 3.03 17.72 -0.37
CA THR A 120 4.17 16.83 -0.19
C THR A 120 3.74 15.37 -0.20
N SER A 121 4.70 14.47 -0.39
CA SER A 121 4.51 13.03 -0.27
C SER A 121 5.53 12.41 0.70
N LEU A 122 5.11 11.35 1.37
CA LEU A 122 5.89 10.67 2.41
C LEU A 122 6.33 9.28 1.93
N ALA A 123 7.34 8.71 2.58
CA ALA A 123 7.66 7.30 2.47
C ALA A 123 8.20 6.72 3.79
N LEU A 124 7.79 5.49 4.11
CA LEU A 124 8.33 4.74 5.25
C LEU A 124 9.52 3.86 4.84
N ALA A 125 10.69 4.19 5.34
CA ALA A 125 11.94 3.49 5.12
C ALA A 125 12.29 2.55 6.29
N TRP A 126 11.58 1.42 6.36
CA TRP A 126 11.74 0.43 7.44
C TRP A 126 12.57 -0.80 7.03
N ALA A 127 12.37 -1.29 5.82
CA ALA A 127 12.89 -2.58 5.36
C ALA A 127 14.41 -2.57 5.09
N GLU A 128 15.07 -3.64 5.49
CA GLU A 128 16.52 -3.84 5.32
C GLU A 128 16.85 -5.22 4.74
N ALA A 129 18.03 -5.32 4.13
CA ALA A 129 18.53 -6.60 3.65
C ALA A 129 18.68 -7.59 4.82
N GLY A 130 18.13 -8.80 4.68
CA GLY A 130 18.22 -9.85 5.71
C GLY A 130 17.22 -9.74 6.87
N ALA A 131 16.46 -8.64 6.98
CA ALA A 131 15.38 -8.49 7.96
C ALA A 131 14.11 -9.27 7.56
N ARG A 132 13.96 -9.60 6.27
CA ARG A 132 12.72 -10.15 5.67
C ARG A 132 11.54 -9.22 5.96
N PHE A 133 10.64 -9.61 6.87
CA PHE A 133 9.46 -8.83 7.25
C PHE A 133 9.44 -8.50 8.75
N ASP A 134 10.57 -8.65 9.45
CA ASP A 134 10.67 -8.31 10.87
C ASP A 134 11.04 -6.82 11.02
N PRO A 135 10.11 -5.96 11.48
CA PRO A 135 10.36 -4.52 11.60
C PRO A 135 11.32 -4.16 12.73
N THR A 136 11.63 -5.10 13.63
CA THR A 136 12.51 -4.86 14.79
C THR A 136 13.98 -5.15 14.49
N ARG A 137 14.26 -5.86 13.38
CA ARG A 137 15.63 -6.19 12.95
C ARG A 137 16.21 -5.07 12.08
N VAL A 138 16.76 -4.06 12.76
CA VAL A 138 17.25 -2.82 12.15
C VAL A 138 18.75 -2.65 12.39
N SER A 139 19.52 -2.64 11.31
CA SER A 139 20.98 -2.43 11.30
C SER A 139 21.35 -0.98 11.04
N CYS A 140 20.45 -0.18 10.44
CA CYS A 140 20.61 1.26 10.34
C CYS A 140 20.70 1.85 11.75
N THR A 141 21.71 2.69 12.02
CA THR A 141 21.95 3.26 13.35
C THR A 141 21.78 4.77 13.35
N ALA A 142 21.28 5.30 14.46
CA ALA A 142 21.29 6.71 14.79
C ALA A 142 22.08 6.90 16.08
N THR A 143 23.26 7.51 15.98
CA THR A 143 24.14 7.74 17.13
C THR A 143 24.03 9.18 17.62
N PRO A 144 24.03 9.46 18.93
CA PRO A 144 24.06 10.82 19.45
C PRO A 144 25.22 11.64 18.85
N ALA A 145 24.93 12.84 18.41
CA ALA A 145 25.88 13.80 17.85
C ALA A 145 25.63 15.21 18.43
N ALA A 146 26.52 16.16 18.16
CA ALA A 146 26.36 17.52 18.65
C ALA A 146 25.05 18.14 18.12
N GLY A 147 24.07 18.35 19.02
CA GLY A 147 22.78 18.94 18.66
C GLY A 147 21.76 17.98 18.06
N GLY A 148 21.93 16.65 18.18
CA GLY A 148 20.93 15.67 17.73
C GLY A 148 21.51 14.29 17.47
N PHE A 149 21.30 13.75 16.27
CA PHE A 149 21.75 12.40 15.89
C PHE A 149 22.51 12.41 14.56
N SER A 150 23.31 11.37 14.34
CA SER A 150 23.93 11.05 13.06
C SER A 150 23.44 9.69 12.59
N LEU A 151 22.76 9.66 11.45
CA LEU A 151 22.13 8.47 10.88
C LEU A 151 23.05 7.83 9.82
N THR A 152 23.33 6.53 9.99
CA THR A 152 24.16 5.75 9.06
C THR A 152 23.56 4.37 8.83
N GLY A 153 23.45 3.96 7.57
CA GLY A 153 22.92 2.65 7.22
C GLY A 153 22.26 2.62 5.84
N ALA A 154 21.40 1.64 5.60
CA ALA A 154 20.72 1.50 4.32
C ALA A 154 19.31 0.93 4.49
N LYS A 155 18.40 1.36 3.62
CA LYS A 155 17.02 0.86 3.51
C LYS A 155 16.74 0.37 2.11
N ARG A 156 15.92 -0.67 1.98
CA ARG A 156 15.67 -1.39 0.73
C ARG A 156 14.20 -1.32 0.34
N PHE A 157 13.93 -1.28 -0.96
CA PHE A 157 12.59 -1.26 -1.56
C PHE A 157 11.62 -0.27 -0.90
N VAL A 158 12.08 0.95 -0.63
CA VAL A 158 11.27 2.00 -0.03
C VAL A 158 10.27 2.50 -1.08
N LEU A 159 8.98 2.19 -0.88
CA LEU A 159 7.89 2.64 -1.74
C LEU A 159 7.81 4.16 -1.74
N ASN A 160 7.67 4.77 -2.91
CA ASN A 160 7.80 6.23 -3.11
C ASN A 160 9.12 6.85 -2.63
N GLY A 161 10.11 6.06 -2.20
CA GLY A 161 11.36 6.56 -1.63
C GLY A 161 12.24 7.35 -2.59
N HIS A 162 11.96 7.30 -3.90
CA HIS A 162 12.65 8.06 -4.96
C HIS A 162 12.06 9.46 -5.18
N ALA A 163 10.81 9.69 -4.77
CA ALA A 163 10.09 10.95 -5.00
C ALA A 163 9.54 11.61 -3.73
N ALA A 164 9.40 10.87 -2.62
CA ALA A 164 8.98 11.42 -1.33
C ALA A 164 9.83 12.64 -0.93
N ASP A 165 9.18 13.64 -0.34
CA ASP A 165 9.77 14.86 0.21
C ASP A 165 10.32 14.62 1.61
N GLN A 166 9.65 13.74 2.36
CA GLN A 166 10.06 13.33 3.71
C GLN A 166 10.08 11.81 3.83
N LEU A 167 11.09 11.30 4.52
CA LEU A 167 11.31 9.89 4.77
C LEU A 167 11.16 9.60 6.26
N ILE A 168 10.24 8.71 6.62
CA ILE A 168 10.13 8.18 7.99
C ILE A 168 11.08 6.98 8.07
N VAL A 169 12.18 7.11 8.79
CA VAL A 169 13.27 6.12 8.81
C VAL A 169 13.34 5.44 10.17
N SER A 170 13.32 4.11 10.18
CA SER A 170 13.62 3.35 11.40
C SER A 170 15.12 3.19 11.61
N ALA A 171 15.60 3.41 12.83
CA ALA A 171 17.01 3.23 13.17
C ALA A 171 17.19 2.78 14.62
N THR A 172 18.25 2.02 14.87
CA THR A 172 18.66 1.61 16.22
C THR A 172 19.49 2.71 16.86
N THR A 173 19.08 3.14 18.05
CA THR A 173 19.80 4.06 18.94
C THR A 173 20.35 3.28 20.14
N PRO A 174 21.24 3.86 20.97
CA PRO A 174 21.64 3.24 22.24
C PRO A 174 20.45 2.91 23.16
N GLU A 175 19.36 3.66 23.06
CA GLU A 175 18.13 3.51 23.85
C GLU A 175 17.14 2.51 23.23
N GLY A 176 17.40 2.03 22.01
CA GLY A 176 16.57 1.06 21.29
C GLY A 176 16.11 1.55 19.93
N LEU A 177 15.08 0.90 19.38
CA LEU A 177 14.52 1.26 18.08
C LEU A 177 13.82 2.62 18.15
N ALA A 178 14.09 3.49 17.17
CA ALA A 178 13.50 4.81 17.04
C ALA A 178 13.05 5.07 15.59
N LEU A 179 12.18 6.07 15.42
CA LEU A 179 11.74 6.59 14.13
C LEU A 179 12.21 8.04 13.97
N PHE A 180 12.65 8.39 12.77
CA PHE A 180 13.10 9.75 12.45
C PHE A 180 12.44 10.25 11.17
N VAL A 181 12.21 11.56 11.06
CA VAL A 181 11.86 12.20 9.78
C VAL A 181 13.13 12.76 9.15
N VAL A 182 13.40 12.37 7.90
CA VAL A 182 14.58 12.80 7.14
C VAL A 182 14.13 13.48 5.86
N ASN A 183 14.56 14.74 5.66
CA ASN A 183 14.33 15.46 4.41
C ASN A 183 14.97 14.71 3.24
N ALA A 184 14.29 14.68 2.09
CA ALA A 184 14.74 13.94 0.93
C ALA A 184 16.04 14.48 0.29
N ASP A 185 16.44 15.70 0.62
CA ASP A 185 17.65 16.40 0.16
C ASP A 185 18.75 16.46 1.25
N ALA A 186 18.57 15.76 2.37
CA ALA A 186 19.51 15.80 3.48
C ALA A 186 20.94 15.41 3.05
N PRO A 187 21.97 16.22 3.38
CA PRO A 187 23.35 15.88 3.08
C PRO A 187 23.75 14.51 3.64
N GLY A 188 24.39 13.67 2.81
CA GLY A 188 24.76 12.30 3.16
C GLY A 188 23.69 11.24 2.81
N LEU A 189 22.50 11.64 2.36
CA LEU A 189 21.50 10.73 1.81
C LEU A 189 21.77 10.47 0.32
N THR A 190 21.90 9.20 -0.05
CA THR A 190 21.87 8.75 -1.45
C THR A 190 20.58 7.98 -1.71
N ARG A 191 19.85 8.37 -2.77
CA ARG A 191 18.64 7.70 -3.25
C ARG A 191 18.93 7.03 -4.58
N THR A 192 18.74 5.72 -4.66
CA THR A 192 18.86 4.96 -5.91
C THR A 192 17.47 4.51 -6.36
N THR A 193 16.94 5.17 -7.39
CA THR A 193 15.63 4.86 -7.96
C THR A 193 15.62 3.46 -8.57
N LEU A 194 14.49 2.76 -8.38
CA LEU A 194 14.23 1.41 -8.87
C LEU A 194 12.93 1.42 -9.67
N GLY A 195 12.94 0.83 -10.86
CA GLY A 195 11.71 0.38 -11.50
C GLY A 195 11.24 -0.92 -10.84
N LEU A 196 10.00 -0.95 -10.38
CA LEU A 196 9.38 -2.14 -9.80
C LEU A 196 8.69 -2.96 -10.89
N ILE A 197 8.44 -4.25 -10.61
CA ILE A 197 7.84 -5.18 -11.58
C ILE A 197 6.47 -4.71 -12.08
N ASP A 198 5.74 -3.97 -11.26
CA ASP A 198 4.41 -3.45 -11.54
C ASP A 198 4.40 -2.10 -12.23
N GLY A 199 5.55 -1.59 -12.68
CA GLY A 199 5.66 -0.30 -13.35
C GLY A 199 5.72 0.91 -12.42
N HIS A 200 5.53 0.72 -11.12
CA HIS A 200 5.79 1.77 -10.13
C HIS A 200 7.29 1.95 -9.90
N ARG A 201 7.62 2.98 -9.13
CA ARG A 201 9.00 3.29 -8.73
C ARG A 201 9.15 3.24 -7.21
N GLY A 202 10.36 2.90 -6.77
CA GLY A 202 10.76 2.99 -5.37
C GLY A 202 12.25 3.33 -5.27
N ALA A 203 12.83 3.24 -4.07
CA ALA A 203 14.25 3.48 -3.91
C ALA A 203 14.95 2.50 -2.97
N HIS A 204 16.25 2.33 -3.21
CA HIS A 204 17.20 2.01 -2.15
C HIS A 204 17.74 3.32 -1.57
N LEU A 205 17.81 3.40 -0.25
CA LEU A 205 18.33 4.55 0.47
C LEU A 205 19.63 4.15 1.16
N ARG A 206 20.61 5.04 1.14
CA ARG A 206 21.87 4.90 1.87
C ARG A 206 22.15 6.20 2.60
N PHE A 207 22.41 6.08 3.89
CA PHE A 207 22.67 7.20 4.78
C PHE A 207 24.13 7.14 5.22
N GLU A 208 24.87 8.22 4.97
CA GLU A 208 26.27 8.38 5.37
C GLU A 208 26.42 9.57 6.30
N ASN A 209 26.31 9.33 7.61
CA ASN A 209 26.40 10.34 8.66
C ASN A 209 25.44 11.52 8.41
N VAL A 210 24.18 11.21 8.07
CA VAL A 210 23.14 12.22 7.88
C VAL A 210 22.85 12.86 9.23
N ALA A 211 23.08 14.17 9.33
CA ALA A 211 22.80 14.92 10.56
C ALA A 211 21.29 15.10 10.73
N LEU A 212 20.80 14.83 11.94
CA LEU A 212 19.41 14.98 12.33
C LEU A 212 19.32 15.90 13.56
N GLU A 213 18.43 16.87 13.49
CA GLU A 213 18.06 17.73 14.61
C GLU A 213 17.22 16.95 15.65
N PRO A 214 17.13 17.43 16.91
CA PRO A 214 16.40 16.72 17.96
C PRO A 214 14.89 16.64 17.65
N ASN A 215 14.35 17.66 16.99
CA ASN A 215 12.95 17.71 16.54
C ASN A 215 12.64 16.70 15.41
N GLN A 216 13.63 16.01 14.85
CA GLN A 216 13.43 14.97 13.82
C GLN A 216 13.26 13.57 14.42
N LEU A 217 13.44 13.40 15.72
CA LEU A 217 13.11 12.15 16.43
C LEU A 217 11.61 12.10 16.71
N LEU A 218 10.93 11.07 16.23
CA LEU A 218 9.52 10.81 16.52
C LEU A 218 9.40 10.02 17.82
N GLY A 219 8.90 10.66 18.88
CA GLY A 219 8.96 10.16 20.25
C GLY A 219 7.62 10.02 20.98
N ALA A 220 6.48 10.31 20.35
CA ALA A 220 5.17 10.29 21.01
C ALA A 220 4.72 8.87 21.41
N ALA A 221 5.26 7.84 20.75
CA ALA A 221 4.98 6.44 21.04
C ALA A 221 6.21 5.55 20.78
N PRO A 222 6.30 4.36 21.40
CA PRO A 222 7.38 3.42 21.14
C PRO A 222 7.43 3.00 19.66
N ALA A 223 8.57 3.22 19.00
CA ALA A 223 8.76 2.98 17.56
C ALA A 223 8.39 1.56 17.10
N ALA A 224 8.68 0.53 17.92
CA ALA A 224 8.34 -0.85 17.59
C ALA A 224 6.82 -1.09 17.51
N ASN A 225 6.05 -0.44 18.39
CA ASN A 225 4.59 -0.52 18.39
C ASN A 225 4.03 0.22 17.17
N VAL A 226 4.54 1.42 16.89
CA VAL A 226 4.16 2.21 15.71
C VAL A 226 4.43 1.44 14.43
N LEU A 227 5.63 0.88 14.25
CA LEU A 227 5.96 0.09 13.06
C LEU A 227 5.07 -1.14 12.92
N THR A 228 4.80 -1.85 14.01
CA THR A 228 3.88 -3.00 13.98
C THR A 228 2.48 -2.57 13.52
N ARG A 229 1.97 -1.45 14.07
CA ARG A 229 0.66 -0.89 13.73
C ARG A 229 0.57 -0.44 12.28
N VAL A 230 1.58 0.29 11.80
CA VAL A 230 1.64 0.83 10.45
C VAL A 230 1.81 -0.27 9.41
N LEU A 231 2.57 -1.32 9.72
CA LEU A 231 2.68 -2.47 8.82
C LEU A 231 1.38 -3.29 8.77
N ASP A 232 0.57 -3.32 9.83
CA ASP A 232 -0.79 -3.85 9.77
C ASP A 232 -1.68 -3.02 8.85
N TYR A 233 -1.64 -1.69 8.97
CA TYR A 233 -2.36 -0.81 8.05
C TYR A 233 -1.87 -0.96 6.61
N GLY A 234 -0.56 -1.03 6.38
CA GLY A 234 0.01 -1.26 5.05
C GLY A 234 -0.38 -2.61 4.45
N ALA A 235 -0.43 -3.66 5.27
CA ALA A 235 -0.91 -4.98 4.87
C ALA A 235 -2.41 -4.96 4.51
N ALA A 236 -3.25 -4.36 5.34
CA ALA A 236 -4.67 -4.20 5.08
C ALA A 236 -4.93 -3.31 3.84
N GLY A 237 -4.14 -2.27 3.65
CA GLY A 237 -4.21 -1.37 2.49
C GLY A 237 -3.82 -2.08 1.19
N ALA A 238 -2.78 -2.92 1.23
CA ALA A 238 -2.42 -3.75 0.09
C ALA A 238 -3.52 -4.78 -0.27
N VAL A 239 -4.28 -5.28 0.71
CA VAL A 239 -5.46 -6.13 0.49
C VAL A 239 -6.59 -5.34 -0.16
N ALA A 240 -6.92 -4.15 0.35
CA ALA A 240 -7.99 -3.31 -0.19
C ALA A 240 -7.70 -2.91 -1.65
N GLU A 241 -6.48 -2.46 -1.93
CA GLU A 241 -6.05 -2.17 -3.31
C GLU A 241 -6.04 -3.44 -4.17
N GLY A 242 -5.55 -4.55 -3.62
CA GLY A 242 -5.50 -5.85 -4.29
C GLY A 242 -6.89 -6.40 -4.64
N LEU A 243 -7.90 -6.14 -3.81
CA LEU A 243 -9.30 -6.45 -4.11
C LEU A 243 -9.81 -5.65 -5.31
N GLY A 244 -9.46 -4.36 -5.38
CA GLY A 244 -9.75 -3.53 -6.54
C GLY A 244 -9.14 -4.07 -7.82
N VAL A 245 -7.85 -4.40 -7.76
CA VAL A 245 -7.10 -5.02 -8.87
C VAL A 245 -7.75 -6.36 -9.29
N ALA A 246 -8.00 -7.27 -8.34
CA ALA A 246 -8.58 -8.58 -8.63
C ALA A 246 -10.00 -8.50 -9.20
N THR A 247 -10.81 -7.54 -8.73
CA THR A 247 -12.15 -7.27 -9.27
C THR A 247 -12.06 -6.83 -10.73
N ALA A 248 -11.19 -5.85 -11.05
CA ALA A 248 -10.99 -5.41 -12.42
C ALA A 248 -10.46 -6.54 -13.34
N MET A 249 -9.59 -7.42 -12.82
CA MET A 249 -9.13 -8.60 -13.55
C MET A 249 -10.27 -9.57 -13.87
N LEU A 250 -11.16 -9.84 -12.92
CA LEU A 250 -12.35 -10.67 -13.15
C LEU A 250 -13.29 -10.03 -14.18
N ASP A 251 -13.56 -8.73 -14.08
CA ASP A 251 -14.44 -8.01 -14.99
C ASP A 251 -13.89 -8.00 -16.42
N MET A 252 -12.60 -7.67 -16.60
CA MET A 252 -11.95 -7.74 -17.92
C MET A 252 -11.99 -9.14 -18.51
N THR A 253 -11.70 -10.16 -17.68
CA THR A 253 -11.67 -11.56 -18.12
C THR A 253 -13.04 -12.03 -18.55
N THR A 254 -14.07 -11.81 -17.73
CA THR A 254 -15.45 -12.21 -18.05
C THR A 254 -15.98 -11.46 -19.26
N GLY A 255 -15.66 -10.17 -19.39
CA GLY A 255 -15.94 -9.37 -20.59
C GLY A 255 -15.30 -9.97 -21.84
N TYR A 256 -14.00 -10.30 -21.79
CA TYR A 256 -13.27 -10.92 -22.91
C TYR A 256 -13.85 -12.29 -23.30
N LEU A 257 -14.19 -13.14 -22.32
CA LEU A 257 -14.85 -14.42 -22.57
C LEU A 257 -16.20 -14.24 -23.29
N GLY A 258 -16.91 -13.16 -23.01
CA GLY A 258 -18.21 -12.81 -23.61
C GLY A 258 -18.14 -12.23 -25.02
N THR A 259 -16.96 -11.83 -25.51
CA THR A 259 -16.80 -11.19 -26.82
C THR A 259 -15.90 -11.97 -27.78
N ARG A 260 -14.89 -12.68 -27.27
CA ARG A 260 -13.91 -13.39 -28.11
C ARG A 260 -14.52 -14.65 -28.73
N GLU A 261 -14.35 -14.82 -30.04
CA GLU A 261 -14.84 -16.00 -30.78
C GLU A 261 -13.70 -16.92 -31.23
N GLN A 262 -13.89 -18.23 -31.01
CA GLN A 262 -13.07 -19.33 -31.53
C GLN A 262 -13.95 -20.52 -31.83
N PHE A 263 -13.60 -21.32 -32.84
CA PHE A 263 -14.40 -22.49 -33.25
C PHE A 263 -15.87 -22.13 -33.56
N GLY A 264 -16.11 -20.92 -34.07
CA GLY A 264 -17.45 -20.44 -34.45
C GLY A 264 -18.37 -20.07 -33.27
N LEU A 265 -17.86 -20.04 -32.04
CA LEU A 265 -18.62 -19.68 -30.84
C LEU A 265 -17.83 -18.70 -29.96
N LYS A 266 -18.53 -17.96 -29.10
CA LYS A 266 -17.91 -17.18 -28.03
C LYS A 266 -17.20 -18.12 -27.06
N ILE A 267 -15.97 -17.82 -26.68
CA ILE A 267 -15.18 -18.74 -25.83
C ILE A 267 -15.81 -18.94 -24.44
N GLY A 268 -16.59 -17.97 -23.95
CA GLY A 268 -17.36 -18.10 -22.72
C GLY A 268 -18.48 -19.15 -22.74
N SER A 269 -18.81 -19.76 -23.89
CA SER A 269 -19.75 -20.89 -23.94
C SER A 269 -19.12 -22.25 -23.60
N PHE A 270 -17.79 -22.33 -23.57
CA PHE A 270 -17.09 -23.59 -23.24
C PHE A 270 -17.05 -23.81 -21.73
N GLN A 271 -17.61 -24.93 -21.26
CA GLN A 271 -17.72 -25.26 -19.83
C GLN A 271 -16.39 -25.18 -19.08
N ALA A 272 -15.29 -25.60 -19.70
CA ALA A 272 -13.96 -25.55 -19.09
C ALA A 272 -13.53 -24.11 -18.74
N LEU A 273 -13.94 -23.10 -19.52
CA LEU A 273 -13.66 -21.69 -19.22
C LEU A 273 -14.67 -21.11 -18.23
N GLN A 274 -15.93 -21.55 -18.30
CA GLN A 274 -16.96 -21.16 -17.33
C GLN A 274 -16.58 -21.60 -15.91
N HIS A 275 -16.14 -22.84 -15.72
CA HIS A 275 -15.70 -23.33 -14.40
C HIS A 275 -14.56 -22.48 -13.84
N ARG A 276 -13.56 -22.14 -14.67
CA ARG A 276 -12.45 -21.27 -14.25
C ARG A 276 -12.93 -19.86 -13.87
N ALA A 277 -13.87 -19.29 -14.62
CA ALA A 277 -14.44 -17.99 -14.29
C ALA A 277 -15.23 -18.01 -12.98
N VAL A 278 -15.96 -19.11 -12.70
CA VAL A 278 -16.63 -19.33 -11.41
C VAL A 278 -15.62 -19.46 -10.27
N ASP A 279 -14.55 -20.22 -10.45
CA ASP A 279 -13.49 -20.34 -9.43
C ASP A 279 -12.85 -18.98 -9.14
N MET A 280 -12.57 -18.18 -10.17
CA MET A 280 -12.08 -16.80 -10.00
C MET A 280 -13.06 -15.93 -9.23
N PHE A 281 -14.36 -16.01 -9.53
CA PHE A 281 -15.39 -15.27 -8.81
C PHE A 281 -15.43 -15.65 -7.32
N ILE A 282 -15.32 -16.95 -7.00
CA ILE A 282 -15.26 -17.43 -5.60
C ILE A 282 -14.07 -16.83 -4.88
N GLU A 283 -12.88 -16.83 -5.49
CA GLU A 283 -11.67 -16.26 -4.87
C GLU A 283 -11.78 -14.75 -4.64
N VAL A 284 -12.38 -14.00 -5.58
CA VAL A 284 -12.65 -12.56 -5.40
C VAL A 284 -13.67 -12.31 -4.30
N ALA A 285 -14.73 -13.13 -4.21
CA ALA A 285 -15.72 -13.02 -3.15
C ALA A 285 -15.12 -13.31 -1.76
N LEU A 286 -14.27 -14.33 -1.65
CA LEU A 286 -13.52 -14.63 -0.43
C LEU A 286 -12.58 -13.48 -0.06
N LEU A 287 -11.82 -12.95 -1.01
CA LEU A 287 -10.94 -11.81 -0.79
C LEU A 287 -11.72 -10.57 -0.33
N ARG A 288 -12.91 -10.33 -0.90
CA ARG A 288 -13.78 -9.22 -0.48
C ARG A 288 -14.18 -9.37 0.99
N SER A 289 -14.71 -10.52 1.39
CA SER A 289 -15.12 -10.75 2.78
C SER A 289 -13.96 -10.57 3.76
N MET A 290 -12.77 -11.09 3.43
CA MET A 290 -11.61 -10.97 4.30
C MET A 290 -11.03 -9.54 4.32
N SER A 291 -11.12 -8.81 3.21
CA SER A 291 -10.77 -7.38 3.16
C SER A 291 -11.69 -6.56 4.06
N LEU A 292 -13.00 -6.82 4.05
CA LEU A 292 -13.98 -6.15 4.91
C LEU A 292 -13.70 -6.42 6.38
N GLU A 293 -13.39 -7.67 6.75
CA GLU A 293 -13.01 -7.99 8.13
C GLU A 293 -11.71 -7.30 8.54
N ALA A 294 -10.69 -7.31 7.68
CA ALA A 294 -9.41 -6.69 7.96
C ALA A 294 -9.52 -5.17 8.14
N MET A 295 -10.34 -4.48 7.33
CA MET A 295 -10.51 -3.03 7.45
C MET A 295 -11.32 -2.63 8.70
N VAL A 296 -12.37 -3.37 9.07
CA VAL A 296 -13.16 -3.09 10.29
C VAL A 296 -12.29 -3.26 11.54
N ARG A 297 -11.47 -4.31 11.56
CA ARG A 297 -10.57 -4.59 12.69
C ARG A 297 -9.27 -3.81 12.62
N ALA A 298 -9.00 -3.10 11.52
CA ALA A 298 -7.74 -2.41 11.32
C ALA A 298 -7.51 -1.38 12.41
N ASP A 299 -8.54 -0.72 12.96
CA ASP A 299 -8.43 0.28 14.03
C ASP A 299 -8.50 -0.31 15.44
N GLU A 300 -8.93 -1.56 15.60
CA GLU A 300 -8.97 -2.26 16.88
C GLU A 300 -7.56 -2.54 17.44
N ASP A 301 -7.45 -2.59 18.76
CA ASP A 301 -6.26 -3.09 19.45
C ASP A 301 -6.34 -4.59 19.75
N GLY A 302 -5.17 -5.21 19.85
CA GLY A 302 -5.06 -6.62 20.26
C GLY A 302 -4.79 -7.62 19.12
N PRO A 303 -4.76 -8.92 19.46
CA PRO A 303 -4.39 -9.98 18.54
C PRO A 303 -5.43 -10.22 17.42
N GLU A 304 -6.69 -9.83 17.63
CA GLU A 304 -7.79 -9.98 16.66
C GLU A 304 -7.50 -9.19 15.38
N ARG A 305 -7.00 -7.96 15.50
CA ARG A 305 -6.51 -7.16 14.36
C ARG A 305 -5.44 -7.92 13.58
N ALA A 306 -4.38 -8.35 14.27
CA ALA A 306 -3.24 -9.01 13.65
C ALA A 306 -3.64 -10.31 12.93
N ALA A 307 -4.59 -11.05 13.49
CA ALA A 307 -5.17 -12.24 12.89
C ALA A 307 -5.95 -11.91 11.62
N ALA A 308 -6.90 -10.97 11.67
CA ALA A 308 -7.72 -10.60 10.52
C ALA A 308 -6.89 -10.06 9.34
N VAL A 309 -5.96 -9.14 9.61
CA VAL A 309 -5.05 -8.59 8.59
C VAL A 309 -4.20 -9.69 7.96
N SER A 310 -3.69 -10.62 8.77
CA SER A 310 -2.86 -11.72 8.27
C SER A 310 -3.66 -12.73 7.45
N ALA A 311 -4.88 -13.05 7.86
CA ALA A 311 -5.77 -13.91 7.10
C ALA A 311 -6.06 -13.30 5.72
N ALA A 312 -6.40 -12.01 5.67
CA ALA A 312 -6.71 -11.32 4.43
C ALA A 312 -5.49 -11.20 3.49
N LYS A 313 -4.30 -10.89 4.03
CA LYS A 313 -3.05 -10.89 3.24
C LYS A 313 -2.68 -12.27 2.71
N HIS A 314 -2.93 -13.32 3.49
CA HIS A 314 -2.75 -14.69 3.00
C HIS A 314 -3.68 -14.97 1.82
N GLN A 315 -4.96 -14.59 1.92
CA GLN A 315 -5.92 -14.76 0.83
C GLN A 315 -5.57 -13.95 -0.43
N LEU A 316 -5.06 -12.72 -0.28
CA LEU A 316 -4.51 -11.96 -1.42
C LEU A 316 -3.36 -12.72 -2.09
N GLY A 317 -2.45 -13.29 -1.30
CA GLY A 317 -1.28 -14.01 -1.78
C GLY A 317 -1.57 -15.39 -2.39
N ILE A 318 -2.70 -16.00 -2.09
CA ILE A 318 -3.11 -17.30 -2.65
C ILE A 318 -4.25 -17.13 -3.67
N GLY A 319 -5.42 -16.70 -3.23
CA GLY A 319 -6.61 -16.51 -4.06
C GLY A 319 -6.44 -15.38 -5.08
N GLY A 320 -5.91 -14.24 -4.67
CA GLY A 320 -5.58 -13.16 -5.61
C GLY A 320 -4.61 -13.64 -6.70
N GLN A 321 -3.54 -14.32 -6.32
CA GLN A 321 -2.57 -14.91 -7.26
C GLN A 321 -3.21 -15.92 -8.21
N PHE A 322 -4.19 -16.71 -7.75
CA PHE A 322 -4.97 -17.60 -8.61
C PHE A 322 -5.75 -16.80 -9.66
N VAL A 323 -6.52 -15.78 -9.26
CA VAL A 323 -7.28 -14.89 -10.16
C VAL A 323 -6.35 -14.28 -11.20
N SER A 324 -5.19 -13.79 -10.78
CA SER A 324 -4.21 -13.15 -11.65
C SER A 324 -3.69 -14.09 -12.74
N ARG A 325 -3.29 -15.32 -12.36
CA ARG A 325 -2.79 -16.33 -13.30
C ARG A 325 -3.88 -16.83 -14.24
N GLN A 326 -5.09 -17.05 -13.75
CA GLN A 326 -6.21 -17.46 -14.61
C GLN A 326 -6.57 -16.37 -15.61
N SER A 327 -6.57 -15.11 -15.19
CA SER A 327 -6.87 -13.99 -16.09
C SER A 327 -5.93 -13.99 -17.29
N VAL A 328 -4.61 -14.05 -17.07
CA VAL A 328 -3.63 -14.12 -18.18
C VAL A 328 -3.88 -15.35 -19.06
N GLN A 329 -4.10 -16.52 -18.44
CA GLN A 329 -4.33 -17.78 -19.17
C GLN A 329 -5.59 -17.75 -20.05
N LEU A 330 -6.67 -17.12 -19.57
CA LEU A 330 -7.96 -17.03 -20.29
C LEU A 330 -7.93 -16.01 -21.43
N HIS A 331 -7.07 -14.99 -21.34
CA HIS A 331 -6.80 -14.08 -22.45
C HIS A 331 -5.91 -14.75 -23.52
N GLY A 332 -5.10 -15.75 -23.15
CA GLY A 332 -4.21 -16.45 -24.06
C GLY A 332 -3.04 -15.56 -24.49
N GLY A 333 -2.66 -15.61 -25.77
CA GLY A 333 -1.50 -14.87 -26.29
C GLY A 333 -1.55 -13.37 -26.02
N ILE A 334 -2.71 -12.73 -26.13
CA ILE A 334 -2.84 -11.28 -25.88
C ILE A 334 -2.58 -10.93 -24.41
N GLY A 335 -2.87 -11.84 -23.48
CA GLY A 335 -2.70 -11.62 -22.04
C GLY A 335 -1.24 -11.52 -21.58
N VAL A 336 -0.29 -11.94 -22.42
CA VAL A 336 1.16 -11.80 -22.16
C VAL A 336 1.79 -10.64 -22.95
N THR A 337 1.00 -9.92 -23.75
CA THR A 337 1.46 -8.73 -24.48
C THR A 337 1.21 -7.47 -23.66
N ASP A 338 1.91 -6.39 -23.99
CA ASP A 338 1.64 -5.09 -23.39
C ASP A 338 0.43 -4.39 -24.05
N GLU A 339 -0.14 -4.94 -25.14
CA GLU A 339 -1.30 -4.36 -25.84
C GLU A 339 -2.60 -4.42 -25.01
N HIS A 340 -2.73 -5.41 -24.12
CA HIS A 340 -3.88 -5.55 -23.24
C HIS A 340 -3.51 -5.22 -21.80
N ASP A 341 -4.41 -4.55 -21.09
CA ASP A 341 -4.15 -4.07 -19.73
C ASP A 341 -4.00 -5.18 -18.69
N ILE A 342 -4.41 -6.43 -18.98
CA ILE A 342 -4.46 -7.51 -17.99
C ILE A 342 -3.07 -7.83 -17.41
N GLY A 343 -2.02 -7.67 -18.23
CA GLY A 343 -0.63 -7.83 -17.79
C GLY A 343 -0.18 -6.77 -16.78
N LEU A 344 -0.76 -5.57 -16.79
CA LEU A 344 -0.48 -4.53 -15.80
C LEU A 344 -1.06 -4.91 -14.44
N TYR A 345 -2.34 -5.31 -14.41
CA TYR A 345 -3.01 -5.76 -13.19
C TYR A 345 -2.35 -7.01 -12.61
N PHE A 346 -1.91 -7.96 -13.45
CA PHE A 346 -1.14 -9.12 -13.02
C PHE A 346 0.10 -8.70 -12.22
N LYS A 347 0.88 -7.76 -12.76
CA LYS A 347 2.12 -7.30 -12.12
C LYS A 347 1.83 -6.51 -10.84
N ARG A 348 0.79 -5.68 -10.82
CA ARG A 348 0.39 -4.94 -9.61
C ARG A 348 -0.04 -5.87 -8.49
N LEU A 349 -0.88 -6.86 -8.79
CA LEU A 349 -1.28 -7.87 -7.80
C LEU A 349 -0.06 -8.64 -7.26
N GLN A 350 0.92 -8.94 -8.13
CA GLN A 350 2.17 -9.57 -7.71
C GLN A 350 2.94 -8.71 -6.71
N ALA A 351 3.06 -7.41 -6.94
CA ALA A 351 3.71 -6.49 -5.99
C ALA A 351 2.94 -6.42 -4.66
N LEU A 352 1.62 -6.17 -4.71
CA LEU A 352 0.76 -6.05 -3.52
C LEU A 352 0.77 -7.31 -2.64
N SER A 353 0.88 -8.50 -3.26
CA SER A 353 0.99 -9.76 -2.53
C SER A 353 2.23 -9.86 -1.63
N THR A 354 3.26 -9.03 -1.86
CA THR A 354 4.54 -9.05 -1.12
C THR A 354 4.78 -7.82 -0.23
N ILE A 355 4.07 -6.71 -0.48
CA ILE A 355 4.16 -5.50 0.36
C ILE A 355 3.69 -5.84 1.78
N CYS A 356 4.48 -5.42 2.77
CA CYS A 356 4.23 -5.65 4.21
C CYS A 356 4.10 -7.13 4.62
N GLY A 357 4.64 -8.07 3.83
CA GLY A 357 4.59 -9.50 4.12
C GLY A 357 4.03 -10.32 2.96
N ASP A 358 4.55 -11.51 2.77
CA ASP A 358 4.03 -12.50 1.82
C ASP A 358 3.04 -13.48 2.46
N ALA A 359 2.44 -14.35 1.65
CA ALA A 359 1.47 -15.34 2.11
C ALA A 359 2.01 -16.28 3.20
N THR A 360 3.32 -16.60 3.16
CA THR A 360 3.96 -17.48 4.15
C THR A 360 4.16 -16.76 5.47
N HIS A 361 4.65 -15.53 5.44
CA HIS A 361 4.78 -14.69 6.63
C HIS A 361 3.44 -14.53 7.36
N HIS A 362 2.39 -14.19 6.63
CA HIS A 362 1.07 -13.97 7.23
C HIS A 362 0.42 -15.27 7.72
N ALA A 363 0.65 -16.42 7.06
CA ALA A 363 0.20 -17.71 7.59
C ALA A 363 0.88 -18.05 8.93
N GLN A 364 2.19 -17.81 9.04
CA GLN A 364 2.95 -18.02 10.28
C GLN A 364 2.49 -17.07 11.39
N ARG A 365 2.26 -15.79 11.05
CA ARG A 365 1.78 -14.78 11.98
C ARG A 365 0.37 -15.10 12.48
N TYR A 366 -0.55 -15.48 11.59
CA TYR A 366 -1.89 -15.93 11.95
C TYR A 366 -1.86 -17.12 12.93
N ALA A 367 -1.04 -18.13 12.64
CA ALA A 367 -0.86 -19.28 13.53
C ALA A 367 -0.29 -18.89 14.90
N ALA A 368 0.54 -17.85 14.98
CA ALA A 368 1.02 -17.33 16.26
C ALA A 368 -0.09 -16.65 17.08
N CYS A 369 -0.95 -15.85 16.43
CA CYS A 369 -2.10 -15.21 17.08
C CYS A 369 -3.07 -16.22 17.72
N LEU A 370 -3.37 -17.33 17.01
CA LEU A 370 -4.24 -18.38 17.55
C LEU A 370 -3.67 -19.06 18.80
N ARG A 371 -2.34 -19.25 18.86
CA ARG A 371 -1.67 -19.85 20.03
C ARG A 371 -1.72 -18.91 21.23
N SER A 372 -1.56 -17.61 21.03
CA SER A 372 -1.63 -16.62 22.11
C SER A 372 -3.03 -16.44 22.69
N GLN A 373 -4.09 -16.76 21.95
CA GLN A 373 -5.47 -16.73 22.46
C GLN A 373 -5.85 -18.01 23.24
N SER A 374 -5.09 -19.09 23.05
CA SER A 374 -5.34 -20.39 23.70
C SER A 374 -4.55 -20.58 25.01
N SER A 375 -3.71 -19.61 25.38
CA SER A 375 -2.86 -19.60 26.58
C SER A 375 -3.32 -18.48 27.51
#